data_AF-A0A969KY24-F1
#
_entry.id   AF-A0A969KY24-F1
#
_cell.length_a   1.000
_cell.length_b   1.000
_cell.length_c   1.000
_cell.angle_alpha   90.00
_cell.angle_beta   90.00
_cell.angle_gamma   90.00
#
_symmetry.space_group_name_H-M   'P 1'
#
loop_
_entity.id
_entity.type
_entity.pdbx_description
1 polymer ?
#
loop_
_entity_poly.entity_id
_entity_poly.type
_entity_poly.pdbx_seq_one_letter_code
_entity_poly.pdbx_strand_id
1 'polypeptide(L)'
;MPHVKIEPGYNTQQVLNYGYHYWDQMFNDRQLLALSILATGIKNLPTCPERDVLMLLFSGVLEFNNMFASYKGEGTGAVRHMFSHHILKPERMPLEANVWGTDKSSGSFLNLFQSRILRAVKYKEAPFEVSLDKTAKTKSGKKVFGLSSAIGADISPAYPINGLSEKSVYLSCGNSARTDIPDNSVDVVITDPPFFDNVHYAELADFFYVWQQLYFDEKDAFTDSTTRHPDEVQDADVNAFAQKLAAVFVECYRVLRESGLMIFSYHHSRNEGWLSVADAVFSSNFSFVQAQPVKAEMSVATPKSQASSPIDLDVFLVCRKRENDGRSYLTRDKAFEAAYSIASAKIKRFNGLGRKLSQNDIKVVFYSQLLVELSPGRSKTQFCADFEHLVEKAKGEIDSLWQRQAENQPEQESLHYQLALF
;
A
#
# COMPACT_ATOMS: atom_id res chain seq x y z
N MET A 1 -24.54 -10.95 17.92
CA MET A 1 -23.73 -11.53 16.82
C MET A 1 -23.92 -10.65 15.59
N PRO A 2 -22.92 -10.48 14.72
CA PRO A 2 -23.01 -9.58 13.56
C PRO A 2 -23.80 -10.23 12.41
N HIS A 3 -25.11 -10.37 12.59
CA HIS A 3 -26.01 -10.94 11.59
C HIS A 3 -26.33 -9.88 10.51
N VAL A 4 -25.37 -9.63 9.63
CA VAL A 4 -25.44 -8.64 8.56
C VAL A 4 -25.32 -9.37 7.22
N LYS A 5 -26.22 -9.05 6.28
CA LYS A 5 -26.24 -9.67 4.95
C LYS A 5 -24.99 -9.27 4.16
N ILE A 6 -24.40 -10.24 3.46
CA ILE A 6 -23.26 -10.00 2.57
C ILE A 6 -23.76 -9.34 1.27
N GLU A 7 -23.23 -8.16 0.97
CA GLU A 7 -23.51 -7.47 -0.29
C GLU A 7 -22.74 -8.11 -1.46
N PRO A 8 -23.36 -8.28 -2.66
CA PRO A 8 -22.66 -8.75 -3.84
C PRO A 8 -21.53 -7.80 -4.26
N GLY A 9 -20.42 -8.36 -4.76
CA GLY A 9 -19.20 -7.63 -5.11
C GLY A 9 -18.17 -8.60 -5.70
N TYR A 10 -17.04 -8.10 -6.16
CA TYR A 10 -16.02 -8.92 -6.82
C TYR A 10 -15.50 -10.04 -5.91
N ASN A 11 -15.08 -9.70 -4.70
CA ASN A 11 -14.56 -10.63 -3.70
C ASN A 11 -15.69 -11.35 -2.95
N THR A 12 -16.78 -10.65 -2.64
CA THR A 12 -17.89 -11.25 -1.88
C THR A 12 -18.75 -12.21 -2.69
N GLN A 13 -18.76 -12.13 -4.03
CA GLN A 13 -19.47 -13.10 -4.87
C GLN A 13 -18.93 -14.53 -4.67
N GLN A 14 -17.64 -14.68 -4.35
CA GLN A 14 -17.03 -15.98 -4.08
C GLN A 14 -17.73 -16.69 -2.92
N VAL A 15 -17.88 -16.04 -1.78
CA VAL A 15 -18.54 -16.62 -0.59
C VAL A 15 -20.04 -16.79 -0.77
N LEU A 16 -20.70 -15.88 -1.50
CA LEU A 16 -22.10 -16.03 -1.88
C LEU A 16 -22.33 -17.31 -2.70
N ASN A 17 -21.43 -17.62 -3.64
CA ASN A 17 -21.48 -18.85 -4.44
C ASN A 17 -21.24 -20.11 -3.60
N TYR A 18 -20.54 -20.00 -2.47
CA TYR A 18 -20.36 -21.07 -1.49
C TYR A 18 -21.52 -21.17 -0.46
N GLY A 19 -22.56 -20.34 -0.59
CA GLY A 19 -23.76 -20.39 0.27
C GLY A 19 -23.66 -19.57 1.55
N TYR A 20 -22.63 -18.73 1.71
CA TYR A 20 -22.56 -17.77 2.80
C TYR A 20 -23.33 -16.50 2.41
N HIS A 21 -24.39 -16.20 3.13
CA HIS A 21 -25.26 -15.05 2.91
C HIS A 21 -25.15 -13.98 4.00
N TYR A 22 -24.59 -14.34 5.17
CA TYR A 22 -24.41 -13.43 6.30
C TYR A 22 -22.99 -13.57 6.88
N TRP A 23 -22.44 -12.47 7.39
CA TRP A 23 -21.06 -12.42 7.88
C TRP A 23 -20.81 -13.30 9.12
N ASP A 24 -21.80 -13.48 9.99
CA ASP A 24 -21.70 -14.36 11.16
C ASP A 24 -21.53 -15.85 10.79
N GLN A 25 -21.94 -16.26 9.58
CA GLN A 25 -21.76 -17.63 9.09
C GLN A 25 -20.30 -18.00 8.84
N MET A 26 -19.39 -17.03 8.81
CA MET A 26 -17.94 -17.28 8.71
C MET A 26 -17.31 -17.76 10.02
N PHE A 27 -18.10 -17.92 11.07
CA PHE A 27 -17.67 -18.33 12.41
C PHE A 27 -18.51 -19.50 12.90
N ASN A 28 -17.94 -20.34 13.76
CA ASN A 28 -18.71 -21.33 14.52
C ASN A 28 -19.22 -20.75 15.84
N ASP A 29 -20.15 -21.44 16.51
CA ASP A 29 -20.78 -20.98 17.76
C ASP A 29 -19.77 -20.67 18.87
N ARG A 30 -18.71 -21.48 18.99
CA ARG A 30 -17.66 -21.29 20.01
C ARG A 30 -16.83 -20.04 19.72
N GLN A 31 -16.48 -19.81 18.46
CA GLN A 31 -15.79 -18.60 18.02
C GLN A 31 -16.67 -17.38 18.27
N LEU A 32 -17.95 -17.42 17.88
CA LEU A 32 -18.91 -16.33 18.10
C LEU A 32 -19.03 -15.99 19.59
N LEU A 33 -19.14 -16.99 20.46
CA LEU A 33 -19.19 -16.79 21.91
C LEU A 33 -17.91 -16.14 22.44
N ALA A 34 -16.74 -16.71 22.13
CA ALA A 34 -15.45 -16.23 22.64
C ALA A 34 -15.12 -14.80 22.16
N LEU A 35 -15.34 -14.53 20.87
CA LEU A 35 -15.12 -13.21 20.28
C LEU A 35 -16.10 -12.18 20.84
N SER A 36 -17.37 -12.55 21.07
CA SER A 36 -18.35 -11.66 21.68
C SER A 36 -18.00 -11.30 23.12
N ILE A 37 -17.48 -12.25 23.91
CA ILE A 37 -16.99 -11.98 25.27
C ILE A 37 -15.82 -10.99 25.22
N LEU A 38 -14.85 -11.21 24.32
CA LEU A 38 -13.70 -10.31 24.16
C LEU A 38 -14.15 -8.90 23.73
N ALA A 39 -14.99 -8.80 22.70
CA ALA A 39 -15.49 -7.52 22.19
C ALA A 39 -16.29 -6.77 23.26
N THR A 40 -17.13 -7.47 24.05
CA THR A 40 -17.85 -6.88 25.18
C THR A 40 -16.89 -6.37 26.26
N GLY A 41 -15.84 -7.13 26.56
CA GLY A 41 -14.80 -6.71 27.50
C GLY A 41 -14.12 -5.41 27.07
N ILE A 42 -13.77 -5.29 25.79
CA ILE A 42 -13.18 -4.07 25.21
C ILE A 42 -14.19 -2.93 25.25
N LYS A 43 -15.45 -3.16 24.83
CA LYS A 43 -16.53 -2.17 24.83
C LYS A 43 -16.76 -1.55 26.21
N ASN A 44 -16.68 -2.35 27.27
CA ASN A 44 -16.94 -1.93 28.64
C ASN A 44 -15.81 -1.10 29.26
N LEU A 45 -14.66 -0.96 28.59
CA LEU A 45 -13.62 -0.03 29.02
C LEU A 45 -14.07 1.43 28.80
N PRO A 46 -13.56 2.38 29.59
CA PRO A 46 -13.80 3.80 29.35
C PRO A 46 -13.40 4.21 27.92
N THR A 47 -14.09 5.20 27.35
CA THR A 47 -13.67 5.84 26.10
C THR A 47 -12.31 6.49 26.29
N CYS A 48 -11.26 5.83 25.79
CA CYS A 48 -9.88 6.26 25.89
C CYS A 48 -9.01 5.63 24.79
N PRO A 49 -7.82 6.19 24.50
CA PRO A 49 -6.94 5.67 23.45
C PRO A 49 -6.55 4.20 23.63
N GLU A 50 -6.44 3.71 24.87
CA GLU A 50 -6.15 2.30 25.14
C GLU A 50 -7.27 1.38 24.65
N ARG A 51 -8.54 1.79 24.86
CA ARG A 51 -9.69 1.06 24.35
C ARG A 51 -9.69 1.04 22.82
N ASP A 52 -9.41 2.17 22.19
CA ASP A 52 -9.45 2.29 20.72
C ASP A 52 -8.33 1.45 20.07
N VAL A 53 -7.16 1.38 20.70
CA VAL A 53 -6.07 0.48 20.28
C VAL A 53 -6.47 -1.00 20.44
N LEU A 54 -7.21 -1.35 21.50
CA LEU A 54 -7.73 -2.71 21.68
C LEU A 54 -8.85 -3.05 20.69
N MET A 55 -9.66 -2.07 20.29
CA MET A 55 -10.63 -2.21 19.20
C MET A 55 -9.91 -2.51 17.87
N LEU A 56 -8.85 -1.77 17.53
CA LEU A 56 -8.03 -2.06 16.35
C LEU A 56 -7.37 -3.45 16.42
N LEU A 57 -6.91 -3.84 17.61
CA LEU A 57 -6.35 -5.16 17.85
C LEU A 57 -7.37 -6.27 17.61
N PHE A 58 -8.64 -6.03 17.97
CA PHE A 58 -9.73 -7.00 17.80
C PHE A 58 -9.91 -7.40 16.33
N SER A 59 -9.75 -6.46 15.38
CA SER A 59 -9.74 -6.80 13.94
C SER A 59 -8.66 -7.83 13.60
N GLY A 60 -7.46 -7.69 14.17
CA GLY A 60 -6.41 -8.71 14.04
C GLY A 60 -6.79 -10.06 14.66
N VAL A 61 -7.56 -10.09 15.75
CA VAL A 61 -8.05 -11.35 16.34
C VAL A 61 -9.08 -12.00 15.43
N LEU A 62 -10.03 -11.23 14.87
CA LEU A 62 -11.02 -11.72 13.91
C LEU A 62 -10.38 -12.38 12.69
N GLU A 63 -9.32 -11.76 12.16
CA GLU A 63 -8.58 -12.22 10.98
C GLU A 63 -8.04 -13.66 11.10
N PHE A 64 -7.68 -14.07 12.33
CA PHE A 64 -7.09 -15.36 12.64
C PHE A 64 -8.04 -16.37 13.32
N ASN A 65 -9.21 -15.93 13.77
CA ASN A 65 -10.14 -16.75 14.56
C ASN A 65 -11.51 -16.82 13.88
N ASN A 66 -11.56 -17.45 12.72
CA ASN A 66 -12.76 -17.67 11.91
C ASN A 66 -12.64 -19.01 11.14
N MET A 67 -13.71 -19.44 10.49
CA MET A 67 -13.76 -20.72 9.75
C MET A 67 -13.08 -20.66 8.37
N PHE A 68 -12.47 -19.52 8.00
CA PHE A 68 -11.67 -19.34 6.79
C PHE A 68 -10.16 -19.40 7.11
N ALA A 69 -9.79 -19.57 8.38
CA ALA A 69 -8.40 -19.82 8.77
C ALA A 69 -7.99 -21.26 8.47
N SER A 70 -6.72 -21.47 8.11
CA SER A 70 -6.15 -22.79 7.82
C SER A 70 -4.76 -22.97 8.44
N TYR A 71 -4.15 -24.13 8.26
CA TYR A 71 -2.76 -24.36 8.69
C TYR A 71 -1.77 -23.80 7.66
N LYS A 72 -0.66 -23.21 8.13
CA LYS A 72 0.50 -22.96 7.27
C LYS A 72 1.17 -24.30 6.91
N GLY A 73 0.97 -24.76 5.68
CA GLY A 73 1.53 -26.03 5.19
C GLY A 73 0.57 -27.21 5.36
N GLU A 74 1.09 -28.44 5.33
CA GLU A 74 0.29 -29.69 5.39
C GLU A 74 -0.14 -30.05 6.83
N GLY A 75 -0.86 -29.14 7.50
CA GLY A 75 -1.69 -29.50 8.67
C GLY A 75 -1.06 -29.46 10.07
N THR A 76 0.23 -29.10 10.23
CA THR A 76 0.90 -28.99 11.54
C THR A 76 1.51 -27.61 11.83
N GLY A 77 1.33 -26.64 10.94
CA GLY A 77 1.94 -25.32 11.05
C GLY A 77 1.12 -24.29 11.84
N ALA A 78 1.70 -23.11 12.01
CA ALA A 78 1.02 -21.93 12.57
C ALA A 78 -0.27 -21.58 11.81
N VAL A 79 -1.16 -20.82 12.44
CA VAL A 79 -2.40 -20.33 11.80
C VAL A 79 -2.05 -19.49 10.56
N ARG A 80 -2.67 -19.83 9.44
CA ARG A 80 -2.79 -18.99 8.24
C ARG A 80 -4.11 -18.24 8.36
N HIS A 81 -4.02 -16.92 8.41
CA HIS A 81 -5.17 -16.03 8.49
C HIS A 81 -5.95 -16.00 7.16
N MET A 82 -7.23 -15.63 7.23
CA MET A 82 -8.14 -15.73 6.08
C MET A 82 -7.72 -14.90 4.85
N PHE A 83 -7.03 -13.77 5.06
CA PHE A 83 -6.64 -12.85 3.98
C PHE A 83 -5.24 -13.07 3.43
N SER A 84 -4.61 -14.23 3.66
CA SER A 84 -3.26 -14.51 3.13
C SER A 84 -3.18 -14.50 1.59
N HIS A 85 -4.34 -14.54 0.92
CA HIS A 85 -4.49 -14.46 -0.53
C HIS A 85 -5.30 -13.24 -1.00
N HIS A 86 -5.65 -12.30 -0.11
CA HIS A 86 -6.53 -11.15 -0.42
C HIS A 86 -7.89 -11.50 -1.04
N ILE A 87 -8.46 -12.66 -0.68
CA ILE A 87 -9.77 -13.15 -1.15
C ILE A 87 -10.56 -13.75 0.00
N LEU A 88 -11.87 -13.93 -0.17
CA LEU A 88 -12.75 -14.63 0.76
C LEU A 88 -12.96 -16.08 0.30
N LYS A 89 -12.01 -16.95 0.66
CA LYS A 89 -12.01 -18.35 0.23
C LYS A 89 -12.28 -19.29 1.42
N PRO A 90 -13.39 -20.06 1.43
CA PRO A 90 -13.59 -21.10 2.42
C PRO A 90 -12.50 -22.17 2.34
N GLU A 91 -12.04 -22.62 3.51
CA GLU A 91 -10.99 -23.63 3.59
C GLU A 91 -11.56 -25.03 3.71
N ARG A 92 -10.94 -25.99 3.02
CA ARG A 92 -11.37 -27.41 3.06
C ARG A 92 -11.19 -28.03 4.45
N MET A 93 -10.15 -27.61 5.16
CA MET A 93 -9.84 -28.02 6.52
C MET A 93 -9.69 -26.77 7.38
N PRO A 94 -10.82 -26.18 7.81
CA PRO A 94 -10.78 -24.99 8.64
C PRO A 94 -10.13 -25.31 9.99
N LEU A 95 -9.35 -24.35 10.49
CA LEU A 95 -8.68 -24.43 11.77
C LEU A 95 -9.36 -23.50 12.76
N GLU A 96 -9.67 -24.02 13.94
CA GLU A 96 -10.09 -23.18 15.06
C GLU A 96 -8.91 -22.86 15.97
N ALA A 97 -8.47 -21.61 15.93
CA ALA A 97 -7.44 -21.08 16.82
C ALA A 97 -7.99 -20.77 18.22
N ASN A 98 -7.09 -20.65 19.20
CA ASN A 98 -7.45 -20.21 20.54
C ASN A 98 -7.46 -18.67 20.59
N VAL A 99 -8.64 -18.09 20.83
CA VAL A 99 -8.86 -16.63 20.85
C VAL A 99 -8.00 -15.91 21.90
N TRP A 100 -7.87 -16.47 23.11
CA TRP A 100 -7.16 -15.83 24.23
C TRP A 100 -5.65 -15.93 24.09
N GLY A 101 -5.18 -17.10 23.66
CA GLY A 101 -3.78 -17.40 23.42
C GLY A 101 -3.17 -18.39 24.40
N THR A 102 -1.99 -18.85 24.02
CA THR A 102 -1.07 -19.67 24.80
C THR A 102 0.34 -19.12 24.55
N ASP A 103 1.35 -19.64 25.25
CA ASP A 103 2.76 -19.24 25.08
C ASP A 103 3.25 -19.32 23.62
N LYS A 104 2.59 -20.12 22.78
CA LYS A 104 2.88 -20.26 21.34
C LYS A 104 1.58 -20.37 20.55
N SER A 105 1.02 -19.23 20.14
CA SER A 105 -0.19 -19.19 19.31
C SER A 105 -0.10 -18.03 18.29
N SER A 106 -0.59 -18.27 17.07
CA SER A 106 -0.69 -17.22 16.05
C SER A 106 -2.07 -16.57 16.12
N GLY A 107 -2.14 -15.25 16.12
CA GLY A 107 -3.40 -14.53 15.96
C GLY A 107 -4.33 -14.48 17.16
N SER A 108 -3.89 -14.95 18.33
CA SER A 108 -4.63 -14.79 19.58
C SER A 108 -4.50 -13.38 20.14
N PHE A 109 -5.46 -12.97 20.98
CA PHE A 109 -5.48 -11.68 21.65
C PHE A 109 -4.16 -11.39 22.38
N LEU A 110 -3.71 -12.28 23.27
CA LEU A 110 -2.50 -12.05 24.07
C LEU A 110 -1.25 -11.90 23.19
N ASN A 111 -1.09 -12.77 22.18
CA ASN A 111 0.09 -12.74 21.32
C ASN A 111 0.07 -11.52 20.38
N LEU A 112 -1.09 -11.12 19.84
CA LEU A 112 -1.19 -9.90 19.04
C LEU A 112 -0.97 -8.66 19.90
N PHE A 113 -1.49 -8.61 21.13
CA PHE A 113 -1.25 -7.52 22.07
C PHE A 113 0.25 -7.35 22.33
N GLN A 114 0.96 -8.43 22.64
CA GLN A 114 2.40 -8.39 22.91
C GLN A 114 3.24 -8.10 21.65
N SER A 115 2.90 -8.72 20.53
CA SER A 115 3.71 -8.66 19.31
C SER A 115 3.43 -7.44 18.42
N ARG A 116 2.24 -6.83 18.51
CA ARG A 116 1.87 -5.63 17.77
C ARG A 116 1.81 -4.41 18.68
N ILE A 117 0.92 -4.40 19.68
CA ILE A 117 0.67 -3.20 20.51
C ILE A 117 1.87 -2.84 21.38
N LEU A 118 2.35 -3.76 22.23
CA LEU A 118 3.47 -3.46 23.11
C LEU A 118 4.76 -3.17 22.33
N ARG A 119 4.95 -3.77 21.14
CA ARG A 119 6.09 -3.43 20.28
C ARG A 119 5.95 -2.04 19.67
N ALA A 120 4.74 -1.65 19.24
CA ALA A 120 4.47 -0.32 18.73
C ALA A 120 4.70 0.75 19.81
N VAL A 121 4.24 0.53 21.05
CA VAL A 121 4.48 1.43 22.18
C VAL A 121 5.98 1.55 22.48
N LYS A 122 6.72 0.44 22.54
CA LYS A 122 8.19 0.47 22.72
C LYS A 122 8.91 1.19 21.59
N TYR A 123 8.47 1.00 20.35
CA TYR A 123 9.03 1.71 19.20
C TYR A 123 8.73 3.20 19.28
N LYS A 124 7.51 3.58 19.68
CA LYS A 124 7.11 4.97 19.89
C LYS A 124 8.02 5.66 20.93
N GLU A 125 8.33 4.99 22.03
CA GLU A 125 9.19 5.53 23.09
C GLU A 125 10.67 5.61 22.68
N ALA A 126 11.17 4.61 21.95
CA ALA A 126 12.55 4.55 21.50
C ALA A 126 12.63 4.04 20.05
N PRO A 127 12.38 4.91 19.06
CA PRO A 127 12.50 4.53 17.67
C PRO A 127 13.92 4.08 17.34
N PHE A 128 14.03 3.16 16.40
CA PHE A 128 15.31 2.65 15.93
C PHE A 128 15.34 2.54 14.42
N GLU A 129 16.51 2.80 13.86
CA GLU A 129 16.82 2.49 12.47
C GLU A 129 17.52 1.14 12.37
N VAL A 130 17.57 0.58 11.15
CA VAL A 130 18.26 -0.68 10.88
C VAL A 130 19.53 -0.42 10.08
N SER A 131 20.67 -0.74 10.67
CA SER A 131 21.97 -0.75 10.00
C SER A 131 22.38 -2.17 9.63
N LEU A 132 23.14 -2.34 8.55
CA LEU A 132 23.72 -3.64 8.22
C LEU A 132 24.88 -3.95 9.18
N ASP A 133 24.81 -5.10 9.84
CA ASP A 133 25.91 -5.63 10.63
C ASP A 133 26.98 -6.19 9.68
N LYS A 134 28.07 -5.44 9.52
CA LYS A 134 29.21 -5.83 8.68
C LYS A 134 30.11 -6.87 9.35
N THR A 135 29.92 -7.14 10.64
CA THR A 135 30.75 -8.08 11.42
C THR A 135 30.14 -9.47 11.47
N ALA A 136 28.84 -9.59 11.22
CA ALA A 136 28.15 -10.86 11.18
C ALA A 136 28.55 -11.69 9.95
N LYS A 137 28.81 -12.99 10.16
CA LYS A 137 29.08 -13.96 9.08
C LYS A 137 27.89 -14.10 8.10
N THR A 138 26.69 -13.73 8.55
CA THR A 138 25.47 -13.66 7.75
C THR A 138 24.96 -12.22 7.71
N LYS A 139 24.38 -11.80 6.58
CA LYS A 139 23.75 -10.48 6.46
C LYS A 139 22.66 -10.36 7.54
N SER A 140 22.91 -9.53 8.56
CA SER A 140 21.96 -9.27 9.63
C SER A 140 21.83 -7.78 9.88
N GLY A 141 20.66 -7.36 10.37
CA GLY A 141 20.38 -5.97 10.72
C GLY A 141 20.61 -5.73 12.21
N LYS A 142 21.32 -4.66 12.54
CA LYS A 142 21.47 -4.17 13.92
C LYS A 142 20.59 -2.93 14.10
N LYS A 143 19.80 -2.92 15.17
CA LYS A 143 19.01 -1.76 15.60
C LYS A 143 19.93 -0.65 16.09
N VAL A 144 19.72 0.56 15.59
CA VAL A 144 20.44 1.78 15.97
C VAL A 144 19.43 2.74 16.58
N PHE A 145 19.57 3.02 17.87
CA PHE A 145 18.69 3.91 18.62
C PHE A 145 19.29 5.32 18.71
N GLY A 146 18.46 6.31 19.02
CA GLY A 146 18.90 7.70 19.26
C GLY A 146 19.10 8.53 17.99
N LEU A 147 18.80 8.00 16.81
CA LEU A 147 18.77 8.76 15.55
C LEU A 147 17.47 9.55 15.38
N SER A 148 16.37 9.00 15.92
CA SER A 148 15.03 9.56 15.84
C SER A 148 14.51 9.82 17.25
N SER A 149 13.81 10.95 17.44
CA SER A 149 13.17 11.29 18.71
C SER A 149 11.98 10.39 19.00
N ALA A 150 11.62 10.21 20.27
CA ALA A 150 10.38 9.55 20.65
C ALA A 150 9.19 10.14 19.90
N ILE A 151 8.31 9.27 19.41
CA ILE A 151 7.14 9.65 18.62
C ILE A 151 6.03 10.07 19.58
N GLY A 152 5.68 11.34 19.56
CA GLY A 152 4.57 11.88 20.34
C GLY A 152 4.19 13.22 19.77
N ALA A 153 2.90 13.43 19.56
CA ALA A 153 2.37 14.66 19.02
C ALA A 153 1.01 14.97 19.63
N ASP A 154 0.74 16.26 19.78
CA ASP A 154 -0.61 16.72 20.11
C ASP A 154 -1.48 16.60 18.87
N ILE A 155 -2.61 15.90 19.00
CA ILE A 155 -3.55 15.71 17.90
C ILE A 155 -4.49 16.91 17.86
N SER A 156 -4.44 17.69 16.77
CA SER A 156 -5.38 18.76 16.51
C SER A 156 -6.69 18.18 15.97
N PRO A 157 -7.86 18.51 16.56
CA PRO A 157 -9.15 17.99 16.11
C PRO A 157 -9.67 18.68 14.84
N ALA A 158 -9.06 19.79 14.42
CA ALA A 158 -9.39 20.53 13.21
C ALA A 158 -8.12 21.12 12.59
N TYR A 159 -8.15 21.42 11.29
CA TYR A 159 -7.01 22.09 10.66
C TYR A 159 -6.85 23.51 11.24
N PRO A 160 -5.69 23.84 11.83
CA PRO A 160 -5.50 25.13 12.48
C PRO A 160 -5.35 26.27 11.46
N ILE A 161 -6.08 27.37 11.67
CA ILE A 161 -6.07 28.57 10.80
C ILE A 161 -4.65 29.16 10.67
N ASN A 162 -3.84 29.07 11.73
CA ASN A 162 -2.48 29.63 11.77
C ASN A 162 -1.38 28.60 11.48
N GLY A 163 -1.74 27.44 10.92
CA GLY A 163 -0.83 26.32 10.71
C GLY A 163 -0.61 25.48 11.99
N LEU A 164 -0.03 24.30 11.80
CA LEU A 164 0.24 23.35 12.88
C LEU A 164 1.43 23.83 13.73
N SER A 165 1.27 23.78 15.06
CA SER A 165 2.37 24.00 15.99
C SER A 165 3.44 22.92 15.88
N GLU A 166 4.65 23.20 16.38
CA GLU A 166 5.73 22.22 16.37
C GLU A 166 5.30 20.93 17.09
N LYS A 167 5.54 19.77 16.46
CA LYS A 167 5.14 18.44 16.96
C LYS A 167 3.63 18.26 17.18
N SER A 168 2.79 18.94 16.40
CA SER A 168 1.36 18.64 16.33
C SER A 168 1.01 17.87 15.05
N VAL A 169 -0.02 17.04 15.15
CA VAL A 169 -0.55 16.24 14.03
C VAL A 169 -2.01 16.61 13.84
N TYR A 170 -2.40 16.89 12.60
CA TYR A 170 -3.81 16.95 12.23
C TYR A 170 -4.23 15.59 11.67
N LEU A 171 -5.36 15.06 12.14
CA LEU A 171 -5.94 13.80 11.67
C LEU A 171 -7.36 14.06 11.18
N SER A 172 -7.64 13.66 9.94
CA SER A 172 -8.96 13.74 9.32
C SER A 172 -9.37 12.39 8.73
N CYS A 173 -10.65 12.06 8.83
CA CYS A 173 -11.25 10.95 8.09
C CYS A 173 -12.24 11.52 7.08
N GLY A 174 -12.04 11.24 5.79
CA GLY A 174 -12.90 11.78 4.74
C GLY A 174 -12.37 11.46 3.34
N ASN A 175 -13.06 12.01 2.34
CA ASN A 175 -12.68 11.83 0.93
C ASN A 175 -11.47 12.73 0.59
N SER A 176 -10.33 12.13 0.25
CA SER A 176 -9.10 12.84 -0.11
C SER A 176 -9.18 13.72 -1.36
N ALA A 177 -10.27 13.64 -2.14
CA ALA A 177 -10.55 14.59 -3.22
C ALA A 177 -11.15 15.92 -2.72
N ARG A 178 -11.52 16.01 -1.44
CA ARG A 178 -12.11 17.19 -0.80
C ARG A 178 -11.68 17.26 0.67
N THR A 179 -10.60 18.00 0.94
CA THR A 179 -10.07 18.22 2.29
C THR A 179 -10.45 19.60 2.82
N ASP A 180 -10.33 19.79 4.13
CA ASP A 180 -10.46 21.09 4.80
C ASP A 180 -9.13 21.86 4.88
N ILE A 181 -8.08 21.36 4.21
CA ILE A 181 -6.74 21.96 4.21
C ILE A 181 -6.74 23.21 3.31
N PRO A 182 -6.18 24.35 3.71
CA PRO A 182 -6.13 25.56 2.89
C PRO A 182 -5.25 25.43 1.64
N ASP A 183 -5.53 26.24 0.62
CA ASP A 183 -4.71 26.35 -0.59
C ASP A 183 -3.25 26.69 -0.25
N ASN A 184 -2.30 26.12 -1.00
CA ASN A 184 -0.87 26.44 -0.90
C ASN A 184 -0.30 26.40 0.54
N SER A 185 -0.82 25.53 1.39
CA SER A 185 -0.44 25.42 2.81
C SER A 185 0.57 24.29 3.07
N VAL A 186 0.67 23.30 2.17
CA VAL A 186 1.46 22.08 2.33
C VAL A 186 2.75 22.13 1.51
N ASP A 187 3.88 21.75 2.13
CA ASP A 187 5.18 21.69 1.46
C ASP A 187 5.37 20.44 0.59
N VAL A 188 4.90 19.29 1.08
CA VAL A 188 5.03 17.99 0.42
C VAL A 188 3.76 17.18 0.67
N VAL A 189 3.24 16.56 -0.39
CA VAL A 189 2.20 15.53 -0.30
C VAL A 189 2.86 14.17 -0.55
N ILE A 190 2.69 13.22 0.37
CA ILE A 190 3.15 11.84 0.22
C ILE A 190 1.91 10.94 0.32
N THR A 191 1.65 10.12 -0.69
CA THR A 191 0.45 9.30 -0.76
C THR A 191 0.71 7.93 -1.41
N ASP A 192 -0.12 6.94 -1.12
CA ASP A 192 -0.06 5.59 -1.68
C ASP A 192 -1.45 5.23 -2.25
N PRO A 193 -1.76 5.65 -3.49
CA PRO A 193 -3.09 5.46 -4.07
C PRO A 193 -3.34 3.98 -4.38
N PRO A 194 -4.61 3.52 -4.40
CA PRO A 194 -4.93 2.14 -4.74
C PRO A 194 -4.45 1.79 -6.16
N PHE A 195 -3.95 0.57 -6.33
CA PHE A 195 -3.44 0.06 -7.60
C PHE A 195 -4.58 -0.51 -8.47
N PHE A 196 -5.33 0.36 -9.13
CA PHE A 196 -6.38 -0.01 -10.08
C PHE A 196 -7.37 -1.07 -9.52
N ASP A 197 -7.56 -2.22 -10.18
CA ASP A 197 -8.49 -3.29 -9.79
C ASP A 197 -7.84 -4.41 -8.95
N ASN A 198 -6.65 -4.20 -8.38
CA ASN A 198 -5.86 -5.30 -7.80
C ASN A 198 -6.48 -5.94 -6.53
N VAL A 199 -6.97 -5.15 -5.56
CA VAL A 199 -7.53 -5.68 -4.30
C VAL A 199 -8.71 -4.83 -3.85
N HIS A 200 -9.94 -5.37 -3.86
CA HIS A 200 -11.14 -4.65 -3.43
C HIS A 200 -11.24 -4.54 -1.90
N TYR A 201 -10.56 -3.56 -1.31
CA TYR A 201 -10.37 -3.46 0.14
C TYR A 201 -11.67 -3.25 0.91
N ALA A 202 -12.59 -2.40 0.43
CA ALA A 202 -13.85 -2.14 1.11
C ALA A 202 -14.69 -3.43 1.25
N GLU A 203 -14.76 -4.25 0.19
CA GLU A 203 -15.48 -5.53 0.25
C GLU A 203 -14.92 -6.50 1.30
N LEU A 204 -13.60 -6.49 1.50
CA LEU A 204 -12.92 -7.33 2.49
C LEU A 204 -13.02 -6.73 3.89
N ALA A 205 -13.02 -5.40 4.00
CA ALA A 205 -13.11 -4.67 5.26
C ALA A 205 -14.46 -4.86 5.96
N ASP A 206 -15.54 -5.09 5.20
CA ASP A 206 -16.88 -5.40 5.73
C ASP A 206 -16.87 -6.55 6.74
N PHE A 207 -15.99 -7.54 6.56
CA PHE A 207 -15.78 -8.62 7.54
C PHE A 207 -15.45 -8.13 8.95
N PHE A 208 -14.63 -7.08 9.06
CA PHE A 208 -14.28 -6.47 10.35
C PHE A 208 -15.31 -5.43 10.78
N TYR A 209 -15.82 -4.68 9.80
CA TYR A 209 -16.70 -3.54 10.03
C TYR A 209 -17.99 -3.94 10.74
N VAL A 210 -18.61 -5.06 10.34
CA VAL A 210 -19.87 -5.54 10.95
C VAL A 210 -19.74 -5.86 12.44
N TRP A 211 -18.55 -6.28 12.87
CA TRP A 211 -18.24 -6.46 14.29
C TRP A 211 -18.02 -5.12 14.98
N GLN A 212 -17.35 -4.19 14.30
CA GLN A 212 -17.09 -2.87 14.86
C GLN A 212 -18.39 -2.11 15.13
N GLN A 213 -19.30 -2.07 14.16
CA GLN A 213 -20.61 -1.44 14.32
C GLN A 213 -21.43 -2.02 15.47
N LEU A 214 -21.35 -3.34 15.66
CA LEU A 214 -22.14 -4.02 16.70
C LEU A 214 -21.66 -3.67 18.12
N TYR A 215 -20.35 -3.51 18.31
CA TYR A 215 -19.77 -3.36 19.65
C TYR A 215 -19.33 -1.93 19.98
N PHE A 216 -18.92 -1.14 19.01
CA PHE A 216 -18.33 0.18 19.22
C PHE A 216 -19.26 1.24 18.61
N ASP A 217 -20.11 1.82 19.46
CA ASP A 217 -21.09 2.85 19.10
C ASP A 217 -20.41 4.23 19.04
N GLU A 218 -19.51 4.39 18.06
CA GLU A 218 -18.89 5.68 17.77
C GLU A 218 -19.84 6.47 16.88
N LYS A 219 -20.49 7.48 17.49
CA LYS A 219 -21.37 8.41 16.78
C LYS A 219 -20.62 8.98 15.58
N ASP A 220 -21.25 8.91 14.42
CA ASP A 220 -20.75 9.40 13.12
C ASP A 220 -19.70 8.52 12.41
N ALA A 221 -19.17 7.47 13.03
CA ALA A 221 -18.19 6.58 12.39
C ALA A 221 -18.81 5.40 11.60
N PHE A 222 -20.06 5.04 11.91
CA PHE A 222 -20.67 3.77 11.50
C PHE A 222 -22.10 3.95 10.98
N THR A 223 -22.29 4.74 9.92
CA THR A 223 -23.63 5.09 9.41
C THR A 223 -24.23 4.07 8.44
N ASP A 224 -23.40 3.46 7.60
CA ASP A 224 -23.83 2.54 6.54
C ASP A 224 -23.59 1.08 6.91
N SER A 225 -24.27 0.14 6.24
CA SER A 225 -24.09 -1.32 6.45
C SER A 225 -22.80 -1.89 5.87
N THR A 226 -22.05 -1.07 5.13
CA THR A 226 -20.84 -1.44 4.41
C THR A 226 -19.83 -0.30 4.50
N THR A 227 -18.56 -0.66 4.37
CA THR A 227 -17.44 0.28 4.17
C THR A 227 -17.34 0.76 2.72
N ARG A 228 -18.15 0.20 1.82
CA ARG A 228 -18.17 0.57 0.40
C ARG A 228 -18.71 1.99 0.22
N HIS A 229 -18.02 2.80 -0.58
CA HIS A 229 -18.43 4.16 -0.87
C HIS A 229 -18.29 4.51 -2.37
N PRO A 230 -19.26 5.20 -2.99
CA PRO A 230 -19.21 5.56 -4.42
C PRO A 230 -17.96 6.38 -4.83
N ASP A 231 -17.46 7.19 -3.89
CA ASP A 231 -16.26 8.00 -4.07
C ASP A 231 -14.93 7.22 -3.86
N GLU A 232 -14.97 5.90 -3.64
CA GLU A 232 -13.74 5.09 -3.61
C GLU A 232 -12.96 5.24 -4.91
N VAL A 233 -11.68 5.59 -4.80
CA VAL A 233 -10.79 5.75 -5.96
C VAL A 233 -10.67 4.45 -6.75
N GLN A 234 -10.71 3.31 -6.06
CA GLN A 234 -10.64 2.00 -6.69
C GLN A 234 -11.85 1.77 -7.61
N ASP A 235 -11.60 1.36 -8.86
CA ASP A 235 -12.66 1.11 -9.82
C ASP A 235 -12.20 0.07 -10.86
N ALA A 236 -13.12 -0.78 -11.31
CA ALA A 236 -12.84 -1.76 -12.36
C ALA A 236 -12.84 -1.10 -13.75
N ASP A 237 -13.51 0.05 -13.92
CA ASP A 237 -13.42 0.84 -15.13
C ASP A 237 -12.18 1.74 -15.12
N VAL A 238 -11.35 1.59 -16.15
CA VAL A 238 -10.07 2.31 -16.33
C VAL A 238 -10.26 3.84 -16.31
N ASN A 239 -11.35 4.33 -16.90
CA ASN A 239 -11.62 5.77 -17.00
C ASN A 239 -12.16 6.30 -15.67
N ALA A 240 -13.08 5.57 -15.03
CA ALA A 240 -13.60 5.93 -13.71
C ALA A 240 -12.47 5.99 -12.68
N PHE A 241 -11.59 4.98 -12.65
CA PHE A 241 -10.40 4.98 -11.79
C PHE A 241 -9.52 6.22 -12.05
N ALA A 242 -9.18 6.49 -13.32
CA ALA A 242 -8.35 7.64 -13.68
C ALA A 242 -9.00 8.97 -13.26
N GLN A 243 -10.32 9.12 -13.43
CA GLN A 243 -11.07 10.31 -13.04
C GLN A 243 -11.09 10.52 -11.52
N LYS A 244 -11.35 9.46 -10.75
CA LYS A 244 -11.36 9.55 -9.29
C LYS A 244 -9.96 9.82 -8.72
N LEU A 245 -8.93 9.18 -9.28
CA LEU A 245 -7.54 9.46 -8.90
C LEU A 245 -7.14 10.89 -9.27
N ALA A 246 -7.55 11.37 -10.45
CA ALA A 246 -7.34 12.76 -10.86
C ALA A 246 -7.99 13.75 -9.89
N ALA A 247 -9.19 13.45 -9.38
CA ALA A 247 -9.87 14.30 -8.41
C ALA A 247 -9.07 14.44 -7.10
N VAL A 248 -8.48 13.34 -6.61
CA VAL A 248 -7.56 13.38 -5.46
C VAL A 248 -6.32 14.21 -5.78
N PHE A 249 -5.71 14.02 -6.95
CA PHE A 249 -4.52 14.79 -7.32
C PHE A 249 -4.81 16.26 -7.57
N VAL A 250 -6.00 16.64 -8.07
CA VAL A 250 -6.42 18.05 -8.15
C VAL A 250 -6.47 18.69 -6.76
N GLU A 251 -6.96 17.95 -5.77
CA GLU A 251 -6.95 18.41 -4.39
C GLU A 251 -5.52 18.52 -3.84
N CYS A 252 -4.65 17.55 -4.15
CA CYS A 252 -3.22 17.66 -3.85
C CYS A 252 -2.60 18.90 -4.50
N TYR A 253 -2.95 19.24 -5.75
CA TYR A 253 -2.47 20.45 -6.43
C TYR A 253 -2.87 21.72 -5.69
N ARG A 254 -4.12 21.80 -5.23
CA ARG A 254 -4.67 22.96 -4.52
C ARG A 254 -3.94 23.22 -3.20
N VAL A 255 -3.77 22.20 -2.37
CA VAL A 255 -3.17 22.34 -1.03
C VAL A 255 -1.65 22.52 -1.08
N LEU A 256 -1.00 22.03 -2.13
CA LEU A 256 0.45 22.07 -2.27
C LEU A 256 0.94 23.46 -2.68
N ARG A 257 2.01 23.94 -2.01
CA ARG A 257 2.72 25.16 -2.38
C ARG A 257 3.29 25.07 -3.80
N GLU A 258 3.56 26.22 -4.40
CA GLU A 258 4.13 26.33 -5.75
C GLU A 258 5.38 25.47 -5.97
N SER A 259 6.33 25.54 -5.03
CA SER A 259 7.57 24.75 -5.09
C SER A 259 7.44 23.34 -4.52
N GLY A 260 6.26 22.95 -4.04
CA GLY A 260 6.03 21.69 -3.37
C GLY A 260 6.11 20.48 -4.30
N LEU A 261 6.19 19.30 -3.69
CA LEU A 261 6.25 18.02 -4.39
C LEU A 261 5.11 17.11 -3.96
N MET A 262 4.51 16.42 -4.93
CA MET A 262 3.64 15.28 -4.68
C MET A 262 4.42 14.00 -4.97
N ILE A 263 4.46 13.08 -4.02
CA ILE A 263 5.22 11.83 -4.12
C ILE A 263 4.25 10.68 -3.88
N PHE A 264 4.27 9.68 -4.75
CA PHE A 264 3.49 8.48 -4.54
C PHE A 264 4.19 7.20 -4.98
N SER A 265 3.94 6.10 -4.26
CA SER A 265 4.32 4.75 -4.69
C SER A 265 3.40 4.27 -5.79
N TYR A 266 3.96 3.60 -6.79
CA TYR A 266 3.17 2.97 -7.84
C TYR A 266 3.88 1.80 -8.50
N HIS A 267 3.15 0.71 -8.78
CA HIS A 267 3.58 -0.33 -9.71
C HIS A 267 2.35 -1.00 -10.32
N HIS A 268 2.49 -1.46 -11.55
CA HIS A 268 1.43 -2.23 -12.20
C HIS A 268 1.99 -3.16 -13.28
N SER A 269 1.38 -4.34 -13.44
CA SER A 269 1.79 -5.32 -14.44
C SER A 269 1.22 -5.02 -15.84
N ARG A 270 0.00 -4.47 -15.89
CA ARG A 270 -0.76 -4.13 -17.11
C ARG A 270 -0.49 -2.69 -17.56
N ASN A 271 -0.48 -2.46 -18.87
CA ASN A 271 -0.20 -1.16 -19.48
C ASN A 271 -1.28 -0.13 -19.15
N GLU A 272 -2.55 -0.56 -19.07
CA GLU A 272 -3.71 0.29 -18.77
C GLU A 272 -3.55 0.99 -17.43
N GLY A 273 -3.01 0.30 -16.41
CA GLY A 273 -2.73 0.93 -15.11
C GLY A 273 -1.70 2.07 -15.21
N TRP A 274 -0.71 1.98 -16.10
CA TRP A 274 0.25 3.06 -16.33
C TRP A 274 -0.37 4.23 -17.10
N LEU A 275 -1.22 3.93 -18.07
CA LEU A 275 -1.98 4.93 -18.83
C LEU A 275 -2.94 5.70 -17.92
N SER A 276 -3.63 5.03 -16.99
CA SER A 276 -4.53 5.69 -16.02
C SER A 276 -3.80 6.65 -15.08
N VAL A 277 -2.65 6.24 -14.54
CA VAL A 277 -1.86 7.11 -13.66
C VAL A 277 -1.27 8.29 -14.43
N ALA A 278 -0.79 8.05 -15.65
CA ALA A 278 -0.38 9.11 -16.58
C ALA A 278 -1.52 10.13 -16.79
N ASP A 279 -2.72 9.65 -17.10
CA ASP A 279 -3.89 10.50 -17.32
C ASP A 279 -4.26 11.29 -16.05
N ALA A 280 -4.25 10.65 -14.88
CA ALA A 280 -4.60 11.29 -13.62
C ALA A 280 -3.62 12.42 -13.24
N VAL A 281 -2.32 12.20 -13.38
CA VAL A 281 -1.28 13.21 -13.09
C VAL A 281 -1.36 14.38 -14.08
N PHE A 282 -1.58 14.12 -15.37
CA PHE A 282 -1.71 15.19 -16.35
C PHE A 282 -3.07 15.91 -16.28
N SER A 283 -4.13 15.25 -15.81
CA SER A 283 -5.43 15.89 -15.56
C SER A 283 -5.40 16.85 -14.38
N SER A 284 -4.51 16.60 -13.41
CA SER A 284 -4.35 17.40 -12.18
C SER A 284 -3.26 18.48 -12.28
N ASN A 285 -2.81 18.81 -13.50
CA ASN A 285 -1.77 19.83 -13.74
C ASN A 285 -0.41 19.55 -13.10
N PHE A 286 -0.10 18.29 -12.81
CA PHE A 286 1.25 17.86 -12.44
C PHE A 286 2.08 17.45 -13.67
N SER A 287 3.38 17.29 -13.42
CA SER A 287 4.41 16.72 -14.29
C SER A 287 5.24 15.71 -13.50
N PHE A 288 5.62 14.57 -14.08
CA PHE A 288 6.54 13.62 -13.45
C PHE A 288 7.97 14.12 -13.56
N VAL A 289 8.66 14.36 -12.43
CA VAL A 289 10.00 14.95 -12.40
C VAL A 289 11.10 13.99 -11.97
N GLN A 290 10.77 12.91 -11.26
CA GLN A 290 11.72 11.88 -10.87
C GLN A 290 10.99 10.56 -10.59
N ALA A 291 11.70 9.44 -10.76
CA ALA A 291 11.17 8.11 -10.49
C ALA A 291 12.24 7.23 -9.83
N GLN A 292 12.00 6.76 -8.61
CA GLN A 292 12.97 5.98 -7.86
C GLN A 292 12.45 4.57 -7.52
N PRO A 293 12.94 3.51 -8.19
CA PRO A 293 12.54 2.16 -7.88
C PRO A 293 13.14 1.71 -6.55
N VAL A 294 12.30 1.11 -5.71
CA VAL A 294 12.62 0.61 -4.37
C VAL A 294 12.13 -0.81 -4.18
N LYS A 295 12.79 -1.57 -3.33
CA LYS A 295 12.26 -2.87 -2.90
C LYS A 295 11.16 -2.61 -1.87
N ALA A 296 9.90 -2.68 -2.27
CA ALA A 296 8.79 -2.47 -1.34
C ALA A 296 8.35 -3.74 -0.62
N GLU A 297 8.41 -4.92 -1.27
CA GLU A 297 7.70 -6.09 -0.74
C GLU A 297 8.56 -7.29 -0.41
N MET A 298 8.07 -8.07 0.57
CA MET A 298 8.64 -9.36 0.91
C MET A 298 8.38 -10.35 -0.24
N SER A 299 9.44 -10.83 -0.89
CA SER A 299 9.41 -11.81 -1.99
C SER A 299 8.72 -13.15 -1.65
N VAL A 300 8.21 -13.31 -0.42
CA VAL A 300 7.53 -14.51 0.10
C VAL A 300 6.02 -14.35 0.26
N ALA A 301 5.43 -13.20 -0.14
CA ALA A 301 3.98 -13.04 -0.16
C ALA A 301 3.35 -14.10 -1.09
N THR A 302 2.32 -14.81 -0.62
CA THR A 302 1.76 -15.97 -1.32
C THR A 302 1.28 -15.67 -2.75
N PRO A 303 0.62 -14.52 -3.03
CA PRO A 303 0.26 -14.15 -4.41
C PRO A 303 1.46 -14.03 -5.36
N LYS A 304 2.63 -13.58 -4.86
CA LYS A 304 3.85 -13.40 -5.67
C LYS A 304 4.59 -14.70 -5.92
N SER A 305 4.60 -15.61 -4.93
CA SER A 305 5.24 -16.93 -5.08
C SER A 305 4.60 -17.79 -6.19
N GLN A 306 3.38 -17.46 -6.60
CA GLN A 306 2.62 -18.15 -7.65
C GLN A 306 2.67 -17.44 -9.01
N ALA A 307 3.24 -16.22 -9.08
CA ALA A 307 3.32 -15.45 -10.32
C ALA A 307 4.49 -15.91 -11.19
N SER A 308 4.27 -16.06 -12.50
CA SER A 308 5.33 -16.39 -13.47
C SER A 308 6.37 -15.27 -13.63
N SER A 309 5.97 -14.01 -13.40
CA SER A 309 6.83 -12.83 -13.41
C SER A 309 6.41 -11.88 -12.28
N PRO A 310 6.90 -12.08 -11.04
CA PRO A 310 6.49 -11.30 -9.89
C PRO A 310 6.99 -9.85 -9.98
N ILE A 311 6.25 -8.91 -9.39
CA ILE A 311 6.72 -7.54 -9.17
C ILE A 311 7.25 -7.44 -7.74
N ASP A 312 8.55 -7.21 -7.63
CA ASP A 312 9.32 -7.11 -6.40
C ASP A 312 9.75 -5.67 -6.10
N LEU A 313 9.65 -4.80 -7.11
CA LEU A 313 9.93 -3.38 -7.04
C LEU A 313 8.65 -2.55 -7.06
N ASP A 314 8.63 -1.54 -6.21
CA ASP A 314 7.72 -0.41 -6.33
C ASP A 314 8.51 0.79 -6.83
N VAL A 315 7.85 1.84 -7.33
CA VAL A 315 8.53 3.08 -7.69
C VAL A 315 7.89 4.27 -7.01
N PHE A 316 8.73 5.10 -6.37
CA PHE A 316 8.30 6.43 -5.95
C PHE A 316 8.36 7.37 -7.14
N LEU A 317 7.19 7.81 -7.58
CA LEU A 317 7.01 8.85 -8.60
C LEU A 317 6.93 10.20 -7.90
N VAL A 318 7.82 11.11 -8.30
CA VAL A 318 7.87 12.48 -7.80
C VAL A 318 7.26 13.38 -8.86
N CYS A 319 6.29 14.19 -8.45
CA CYS A 319 5.57 15.12 -9.29
C CYS A 319 5.72 16.55 -8.77
N ARG A 320 5.70 17.50 -9.70
CA ARG A 320 5.67 18.94 -9.43
C ARG A 320 4.55 19.58 -10.25
N LYS A 321 4.00 20.71 -9.78
CA LYS A 321 3.10 21.54 -10.60
C LYS A 321 3.75 21.79 -11.96
N ARG A 322 3.04 21.53 -13.05
CA ARG A 322 3.61 21.48 -14.42
C ARG A 322 4.25 22.80 -14.83
N GLU A 323 3.67 23.92 -14.43
CA GLU A 323 4.22 25.26 -14.67
C GLU A 323 5.58 25.50 -14.01
N ASN A 324 5.88 24.75 -12.96
CA ASN A 324 7.14 24.84 -12.21
C ASN A 324 8.15 23.76 -12.66
N ASP A 325 7.85 22.98 -13.69
CA ASP A 325 8.80 22.04 -14.29
C ASP A 325 9.70 22.73 -15.32
N GLY A 326 10.85 23.22 -14.83
CA GLY A 326 11.84 23.92 -15.65
C GLY A 326 12.75 23.03 -16.51
N ARG A 327 12.49 21.71 -16.61
CA ARG A 327 13.30 20.81 -17.43
C ARG A 327 13.07 21.07 -18.93
N SER A 328 14.11 20.81 -19.73
CA SER A 328 14.04 21.01 -21.19
C SER A 328 13.14 19.98 -21.86
N TYR A 329 12.31 20.45 -22.80
CA TYR A 329 11.53 19.58 -23.68
C TYR A 329 12.43 18.66 -24.51
N LEU A 330 12.14 17.36 -24.48
CA LEU A 330 12.75 16.36 -25.36
C LEU A 330 11.75 15.94 -26.44
N THR A 331 12.23 15.71 -27.67
CA THR A 331 11.41 15.03 -28.69
C THR A 331 11.06 13.62 -28.22
N ARG A 332 9.98 13.04 -28.76
CA ARG A 332 9.50 11.71 -28.38
C ARG A 332 10.62 10.65 -28.41
N ASP A 333 11.42 10.63 -29.47
CA ASP A 333 12.54 9.66 -29.59
C ASP A 333 13.67 9.94 -28.60
N LYS A 334 14.04 11.22 -28.38
CA LYS A 334 15.05 11.57 -27.38
C LYS A 334 14.62 11.24 -25.96
N ALA A 335 13.35 11.45 -25.63
CA ALA A 335 12.78 11.06 -24.34
C ALA A 335 12.84 9.54 -24.14
N PHE A 336 12.54 8.77 -25.20
CA PHE A 336 12.65 7.30 -25.15
C PHE A 336 14.10 6.83 -24.97
N GLU A 337 15.06 7.42 -25.69
CA GLU A 337 16.49 7.14 -25.56
C GLU A 337 17.02 7.46 -24.15
N ALA A 338 16.62 8.61 -23.60
CA ALA A 338 16.96 9.00 -22.23
C ALA A 338 16.38 8.02 -21.20
N ALA A 339 15.09 7.68 -21.32
CA ALA A 339 14.43 6.73 -20.45
C ALA A 339 15.09 5.34 -20.51
N TYR A 340 15.43 4.86 -21.71
CA TYR A 340 16.15 3.60 -21.90
C TYR A 340 17.51 3.61 -21.19
N SER A 341 18.29 4.68 -21.38
CA SER A 341 19.62 4.82 -20.80
C SER A 341 19.57 4.80 -19.27
N ILE A 342 18.66 5.59 -18.68
CA ILE A 342 18.50 5.67 -17.22
C ILE A 342 17.97 4.35 -16.65
N ALA A 343 16.96 3.75 -17.29
CA ALA A 343 16.42 2.46 -16.88
C ALA A 343 17.51 1.37 -16.92
N SER A 344 18.28 1.29 -18.01
CA SER A 344 19.40 0.36 -18.15
C SER A 344 20.44 0.55 -17.04
N ALA A 345 20.80 1.79 -16.70
CA ALA A 345 21.73 2.08 -15.61
C ALA A 345 21.18 1.63 -14.25
N LYS A 346 19.90 1.86 -13.96
CA LYS A 346 19.25 1.41 -12.71
C LYS A 346 19.20 -0.13 -12.63
N ILE A 347 18.86 -0.80 -13.73
CA ILE A 347 18.85 -2.28 -13.81
C ILE A 347 20.27 -2.84 -13.60
N LYS A 348 21.29 -2.25 -14.25
CA LYS A 348 22.69 -2.64 -14.05
C LYS A 348 23.12 -2.48 -12.59
N ARG A 349 22.69 -1.41 -11.90
CA ARG A 349 22.96 -1.22 -10.47
C ARG A 349 22.34 -2.32 -9.60
N PHE A 350 21.09 -2.74 -9.88
CA PHE A 350 20.49 -3.88 -9.18
C PHE A 350 21.25 -5.19 -9.44
N ASN A 351 21.63 -5.44 -10.70
CA ASN A 351 22.40 -6.62 -11.09
C ASN A 351 23.78 -6.66 -10.44
N GLY A 352 24.50 -5.53 -10.38
CA GLY A 352 25.79 -5.42 -9.69
C GLY A 352 25.70 -5.68 -8.18
N LEU A 353 24.54 -5.50 -7.58
CA LEU A 353 24.26 -5.89 -6.18
C LEU A 353 23.80 -7.35 -6.03
N GLY A 354 23.88 -8.14 -7.11
CA GLY A 354 23.49 -9.55 -7.13
C GLY A 354 21.98 -9.79 -7.23
N ARG A 355 21.20 -8.77 -7.64
CA ARG A 355 19.75 -8.90 -7.80
C ARG A 355 19.34 -8.79 -9.26
N LYS A 356 19.06 -9.94 -9.88
CA LYS A 356 18.39 -9.99 -11.18
C LYS A 356 16.93 -9.60 -11.03
N LEU A 357 16.44 -8.77 -11.94
CA LEU A 357 15.06 -8.29 -11.93
C LEU A 357 14.17 -9.17 -12.80
N SER A 358 12.90 -9.34 -12.41
CA SER A 358 11.90 -9.96 -13.28
C SER A 358 11.63 -9.09 -14.51
N GLN A 359 10.98 -9.65 -15.53
CA GLN A 359 10.57 -8.86 -16.69
C GLN A 359 9.58 -7.75 -16.30
N ASN A 360 8.69 -8.00 -15.32
CA ASN A 360 7.77 -6.99 -14.82
C ASN A 360 8.47 -5.94 -13.96
N ASP A 361 9.51 -6.28 -13.19
CA ASP A 361 10.33 -5.27 -12.50
C ASP A 361 11.05 -4.34 -13.49
N ILE A 362 11.60 -4.90 -14.57
CA ILE A 362 12.20 -4.09 -15.65
C ILE A 362 11.16 -3.17 -16.27
N LYS A 363 9.94 -3.66 -16.52
CA LYS A 363 8.83 -2.84 -17.00
C LYS A 363 8.53 -1.68 -16.05
N VAL A 364 8.42 -1.93 -14.74
CA VAL A 364 8.19 -0.89 -13.72
C VAL A 364 9.29 0.17 -13.77
N VAL A 365 10.56 -0.25 -13.78
CA VAL A 365 11.68 0.67 -13.89
C VAL A 365 11.60 1.48 -15.19
N PHE A 366 11.40 0.82 -16.33
CA PHE A 366 11.39 1.47 -17.64
C PHE A 366 10.26 2.48 -17.80
N TYR A 367 9.02 2.06 -17.54
CA TYR A 367 7.84 2.92 -17.71
C TYR A 367 7.90 4.13 -16.77
N SER A 368 8.42 3.94 -15.54
CA SER A 368 8.61 5.07 -14.63
C SER A 368 9.60 6.11 -15.16
N GLN A 369 10.70 5.71 -15.81
CA GLN A 369 11.63 6.66 -16.44
C GLN A 369 11.00 7.29 -17.68
N LEU A 370 10.21 6.53 -18.43
CA LEU A 370 9.51 7.03 -19.60
C LEU A 370 8.52 8.15 -19.24
N LEU A 371 7.75 7.99 -18.16
CA LEU A 371 6.88 9.04 -17.63
C LEU A 371 7.68 10.33 -17.33
N VAL A 372 8.84 10.19 -16.66
CA VAL A 372 9.68 11.32 -16.25
C VAL A 372 10.29 12.07 -17.43
N GLU A 373 10.92 11.36 -18.37
CA GLU A 373 11.64 11.96 -19.50
C GLU A 373 10.69 12.52 -20.56
N LEU A 374 9.47 11.98 -20.66
CA LEU A 374 8.45 12.48 -21.57
C LEU A 374 7.69 13.70 -21.02
N SER A 375 7.65 13.91 -19.71
CA SER A 375 6.81 14.96 -19.13
C SER A 375 7.13 16.43 -19.50
N PRO A 376 8.41 16.86 -19.60
CA PRO A 376 8.74 18.28 -19.73
C PRO A 376 8.05 18.97 -20.92
N GLY A 377 7.37 20.09 -20.64
CA GLY A 377 6.79 20.97 -21.67
C GLY A 377 5.60 20.42 -22.47
N ARG A 378 5.05 19.25 -22.14
CA ARG A 378 3.92 18.65 -22.87
C ARG A 378 2.56 19.04 -22.28
N SER A 379 1.57 19.20 -23.15
CA SER A 379 0.16 19.20 -22.76
C SER A 379 -0.30 17.78 -22.42
N LYS A 380 -1.43 17.64 -21.72
CA LYS A 380 -2.07 16.33 -21.44
C LYS A 380 -2.24 15.52 -22.73
N THR A 381 -2.87 16.10 -23.74
CA THR A 381 -3.18 15.41 -25.00
C THR A 381 -1.92 14.93 -25.70
N GLN A 382 -0.88 15.76 -25.76
CA GLN A 382 0.38 15.38 -26.37
C GLN A 382 1.08 14.27 -25.57
N PHE A 383 1.13 14.40 -24.25
CA PHE A 383 1.76 13.42 -23.38
C PHE A 383 1.10 12.05 -23.47
N CYS A 384 -0.23 11.96 -23.32
CA CYS A 384 -0.93 10.68 -23.35
C CYS A 384 -0.75 9.96 -24.69
N ALA A 385 -0.86 10.69 -25.81
CA ALA A 385 -0.66 10.11 -27.15
C ALA A 385 0.79 9.63 -27.37
N ASP A 386 1.79 10.42 -26.94
CA ASP A 386 3.19 10.03 -27.02
C ASP A 386 3.49 8.82 -26.12
N PHE A 387 2.96 8.81 -24.90
CA PHE A 387 3.22 7.75 -23.91
C PHE A 387 2.61 6.42 -24.35
N GLU A 388 1.36 6.41 -24.81
CA GLU A 388 0.68 5.23 -25.34
C GLU A 388 1.46 4.60 -26.50
N HIS A 389 1.93 5.43 -27.44
CA HIS A 389 2.77 4.98 -28.54
C HIS A 389 4.10 4.37 -28.07
N LEU A 390 4.76 5.00 -27.09
CA LEU A 390 6.06 4.55 -26.60
C LEU A 390 5.98 3.31 -25.70
N VAL A 391 4.85 3.11 -25.00
CA VAL A 391 4.58 1.89 -24.21
C VAL A 391 4.59 0.65 -25.11
N GLU A 392 4.02 0.74 -26.31
CA GLU A 392 4.05 -0.35 -27.29
C GLU A 392 5.48 -0.59 -27.82
N LYS A 393 6.23 0.47 -28.14
CA LYS A 393 7.63 0.39 -28.55
C LYS A 393 8.54 -0.19 -27.47
N ALA A 394 8.27 0.11 -26.20
CA ALA A 394 9.09 -0.30 -25.06
C ALA A 394 9.10 -1.82 -24.82
N LYS A 395 8.09 -2.57 -25.30
CA LYS A 395 7.99 -4.03 -25.11
C LYS A 395 9.26 -4.77 -25.56
N GLY A 396 9.74 -4.47 -26.77
CA GLY A 396 10.95 -5.10 -27.30
C GLY A 396 12.22 -4.76 -26.52
N GLU A 397 12.33 -3.54 -26.01
CA GLU A 397 13.48 -3.10 -25.21
C GLU A 397 13.47 -3.69 -23.81
N ILE A 398 12.29 -3.83 -23.18
CA ILE A 398 12.12 -4.52 -21.89
C ILE A 398 12.58 -5.97 -22.01
N ASP A 399 12.16 -6.67 -23.07
CA ASP A 399 12.56 -8.05 -23.33
C ASP A 399 14.06 -8.17 -23.57
N SER A 400 14.63 -7.26 -24.36
CA SER A 400 16.07 -7.22 -24.60
C SER A 400 16.87 -6.98 -23.31
N LEU A 401 16.45 -6.01 -22.50
CA LEU A 401 17.08 -5.71 -21.20
C LEU A 401 17.00 -6.91 -20.27
N TRP A 402 15.86 -7.61 -20.23
CA TRP A 402 15.67 -8.80 -19.41
C TRP A 402 16.61 -9.94 -19.81
N GLN A 403 16.71 -10.24 -21.11
CA GLN A 403 17.60 -11.30 -21.63
C GLN A 403 19.08 -10.99 -21.37
N ARG A 404 19.52 -9.73 -21.52
CA ARG A 404 20.91 -9.33 -21.24
C ARG A 404 21.34 -9.53 -19.78
N GLN A 405 20.40 -9.65 -18.84
CA GLN A 405 20.72 -10.01 -17.45
C GLN A 405 21.11 -11.49 -17.29
N ALA A 406 20.69 -12.35 -18.22
CA ALA A 406 21.07 -13.76 -18.24
C ALA A 406 22.51 -13.94 -18.73
N GLU A 407 22.93 -13.11 -19.69
CA GLU A 407 24.22 -13.21 -20.39
C GLU A 407 25.39 -12.59 -19.59
N ASN A 408 25.16 -11.51 -18.84
CA ASN A 408 26.20 -10.87 -18.06
C ASN A 408 26.36 -11.54 -16.68
N GLN A 409 27.47 -12.24 -16.47
CA GLN A 409 27.94 -12.58 -15.11
C GLN A 409 28.38 -11.29 -14.41
N PRO A 410 28.12 -11.10 -13.11
CA PRO A 410 28.54 -9.89 -12.42
C PRO A 410 30.07 -9.88 -12.28
N GLU A 411 30.74 -8.98 -12.99
CA GLU A 411 32.08 -8.56 -12.61
C GLU A 411 32.01 -7.99 -11.19
N GLN A 412 32.84 -8.49 -10.29
CA GLN A 412 32.97 -7.97 -8.93
C GLN A 412 33.65 -6.59 -8.98
N GLU A 413 32.94 -5.56 -9.43
CA GLU A 413 33.38 -4.19 -9.18
C GLU A 413 33.11 -3.84 -7.72
N SER A 414 34.17 -3.58 -6.97
CA SER A 414 34.10 -3.10 -5.60
C SER A 414 33.49 -1.69 -5.57
N LEU A 415 32.19 -1.58 -5.35
CA LEU A 415 31.52 -0.29 -5.26
C LEU A 415 31.10 0.03 -3.82
N HIS A 416 31.96 0.82 -3.18
CA HIS A 416 31.60 1.76 -2.12
C HIS A 416 30.58 2.78 -2.66
N TYR A 417 29.29 2.46 -2.63
CA TYR A 417 28.26 3.50 -2.63
C TYR A 417 27.16 3.14 -1.63
N GLN A 418 27.06 4.00 -0.62
CA GLN A 418 26.06 3.96 0.42
C GLN A 418 24.65 4.00 -0.20
N LEU A 419 23.75 3.25 0.43
CA LEU A 419 22.33 3.56 0.42
C LEU A 419 22.17 5.00 0.93
N ALA A 420 22.06 5.96 0.02
CA ALA A 420 21.27 7.14 0.31
C ALA A 420 19.81 6.68 0.27
N LEU A 421 19.33 6.21 1.42
CA LEU A 421 17.93 6.27 1.77
C LEU A 421 17.56 7.75 1.77
N PHE A 422 16.67 8.14 0.86
CA PHE A 422 15.74 9.22 1.08
C PHE A 422 14.35 8.63 0.88
#